data_AF-A0A520FYZ9-F1
#
_entry.id   AF-A0A520FYZ9-F1
#
_cell.length_a   1.000
_cell.length_b   1.000
_cell.length_c   1.000
_cell.angle_alpha   90.00
_cell.angle_beta   90.00
_cell.angle_gamma   90.00
#
_symmetry.space_group_name_H-M   'P 1'
#
loop_
_entity.id
_entity.type
_entity.pdbx_description
1 polymer ?
#
loop_
_entity_poly.entity_id
_entity_poly.type
_entity_poly.pdbx_seq_one_letter_code
_entity_poly.pdbx_strand_id
1 'polypeptide(L)'
;MSREGYAELVQDLCDELGLGEAGQLLDQGVLQVDDNLVGLEHLEERDEVRMLRDLGEIGPDVDRGALIELPLEANLGNTTFCLPTFSMHPETGHPIVAYHVPLGGLLEEEIDLAFVCSRST
;
A
#
# COMPACT_ATOMS: atom_id res chain seq x y z
N MET A 1 -2.35 5.15 -18.37
CA MET A 1 -2.16 3.97 -19.25
C MET A 1 -3.37 3.03 -19.10
N SER A 2 -3.43 1.84 -19.72
CA SER A 2 -4.66 1.02 -19.71
C SER A 2 -4.78 0.12 -18.47
N ARG A 3 -6.02 -0.12 -18.04
CA ARG A 3 -6.42 -1.09 -16.99
C ARG A 3 -5.85 -2.50 -17.19
N GLU A 4 -5.49 -2.85 -18.42
CA GLU A 4 -4.88 -4.14 -18.78
C GLU A 4 -3.47 -4.28 -18.20
N GLY A 5 -2.63 -3.24 -18.26
CA GLY A 5 -1.28 -3.29 -17.68
C GLY A 5 -1.29 -3.40 -16.15
N TYR A 6 -2.27 -2.77 -15.49
CA TYR A 6 -2.48 -2.97 -14.06
C TYR A 6 -2.90 -4.40 -13.73
N ALA A 7 -3.76 -5.03 -14.56
CA ALA A 7 -4.20 -6.40 -14.33
C ALA A 7 -3.08 -7.42 -14.49
N GLU A 8 -2.19 -7.25 -15.47
CA GLU A 8 -1.00 -8.08 -15.65
C GLU A 8 -0.07 -7.98 -14.44
N LEU A 9 0.23 -6.76 -14.01
CA LEU A 9 1.07 -6.51 -12.83
C LEU A 9 0.50 -7.12 -11.54
N VAL A 10 -0.82 -7.11 -11.37
CA VAL A 10 -1.46 -7.77 -10.23
C VAL A 10 -1.32 -9.29 -10.32
N GLN A 11 -1.43 -9.86 -11.51
CA GLN A 11 -1.24 -11.30 -11.71
C GLN A 11 0.21 -11.72 -11.45
N ASP A 12 1.18 -10.95 -11.92
CA ASP A 12 2.59 -11.21 -11.67
C ASP A 12 2.92 -11.17 -10.16
N LEU A 13 2.39 -10.18 -9.43
CA LEU A 13 2.52 -10.10 -7.97
C LEU A 13 1.89 -11.29 -7.25
N CYS A 14 0.70 -11.74 -7.69
CA CYS A 14 0.05 -12.93 -7.17
C CYS A 14 0.92 -14.18 -7.40
N ASP A 15 1.49 -14.34 -8.59
CA ASP A 15 2.35 -15.48 -8.92
C ASP A 15 3.64 -15.48 -8.08
N GLU A 16 4.28 -14.31 -7.90
CA GLU A 16 5.49 -14.14 -7.09
C GLU A 16 5.27 -14.45 -5.61
N LEU A 17 4.14 -14.00 -5.05
CA LEU A 17 3.77 -14.24 -3.66
C LEU A 17 3.14 -15.63 -3.44
N GLY A 18 2.90 -16.39 -4.51
CA GLY A 18 2.22 -17.68 -4.45
C GLY A 18 0.73 -17.57 -4.08
N LEU A 19 0.12 -16.42 -4.33
CA LEU A 19 -1.25 -16.04 -3.98
C LEU A 19 -2.21 -16.21 -5.16
N GLY A 20 -2.39 -17.44 -5.64
CA GLY A 20 -3.52 -17.84 -6.52
C GLY A 20 -3.88 -16.91 -7.68
N GLU A 21 -5.15 -16.85 -8.08
CA GLU A 21 -5.62 -15.99 -9.18
C GLU A 21 -5.89 -14.55 -8.72
N ALA A 22 -5.40 -13.57 -9.51
CA ALA A 22 -5.59 -12.13 -9.30
C ALA A 22 -7.05 -11.65 -9.30
N GLY A 23 -8.00 -12.46 -9.78
CA GLY A 23 -9.38 -12.03 -10.00
C GLY A 23 -10.05 -11.46 -8.74
N GLN A 24 -9.82 -12.07 -7.57
CA GLN A 24 -10.36 -11.53 -6.31
C GLN A 24 -9.67 -10.21 -5.92
N LEU A 25 -8.39 -10.04 -6.25
CA LEU A 25 -7.66 -8.82 -5.97
C LEU A 25 -8.10 -7.66 -6.85
N LEU A 26 -8.35 -7.93 -8.13
CA LEU A 26 -8.84 -6.93 -9.08
C LEU A 26 -10.27 -6.46 -8.75
N ASP A 27 -11.08 -7.33 -8.13
CA ASP A 27 -12.45 -7.01 -7.74
C ASP A 27 -12.56 -6.36 -6.35
N GLN A 28 -11.75 -6.79 -5.38
CA GLN A 28 -11.83 -6.30 -3.99
C GLN A 28 -10.79 -5.24 -3.65
N GLY A 29 -9.68 -5.19 -4.39
CA GLY A 29 -8.55 -4.30 -4.13
C GLY A 29 -7.80 -4.64 -2.84
N VAL A 30 -7.85 -5.89 -2.34
CA VAL A 30 -7.26 -6.27 -1.05
C VAL A 30 -6.60 -7.64 -1.08
N LEU A 31 -5.30 -7.67 -0.78
CA LEU A 31 -4.42 -8.83 -0.72
C LEU A 31 -4.18 -9.19 0.75
N GLN A 32 -4.32 -10.46 1.11
CA GLN A 32 -3.84 -10.93 2.41
C GLN A 32 -2.45 -11.53 2.23
N VAL A 33 -1.43 -10.94 2.87
CA VAL A 33 -0.05 -11.41 2.88
C VAL A 33 0.32 -11.74 4.33
N ASP A 34 0.51 -13.02 4.63
CA ASP A 34 0.62 -13.54 6.00
C ASP A 34 -0.58 -13.11 6.88
N ASP A 35 -0.32 -12.47 8.02
CA ASP A 35 -1.33 -11.91 8.93
C ASP A 35 -1.72 -10.46 8.57
N ASN A 36 -1.21 -9.91 7.46
CA ASN A 36 -1.39 -8.51 7.08
C ASN A 36 -2.34 -8.36 5.90
N LEU A 37 -3.32 -7.47 6.07
CA LEU A 37 -4.21 -7.05 5.01
C LEU A 37 -3.59 -5.86 4.26
N VAL A 38 -3.26 -6.06 2.98
CA VAL A 38 -2.66 -5.07 2.09
C VAL A 38 -3.68 -4.70 1.01
N GLY A 39 -4.24 -3.49 1.06
CA GLY A 39 -5.02 -2.95 -0.04
C GLY A 39 -4.13 -2.64 -1.24
N LEU A 40 -4.58 -2.96 -2.45
CA LEU A 40 -3.97 -2.55 -3.71
C LEU A 40 -5.02 -1.84 -4.56
N GLU A 41 -4.72 -0.63 -5.00
CA GLU A 41 -5.66 0.21 -5.74
C GLU A 41 -4.97 0.92 -6.89
N HIS A 42 -5.59 0.89 -8.07
CA HIS A 42 -5.14 1.67 -9.21
C HIS A 42 -5.76 3.08 -9.16
N LEU A 43 -4.91 4.10 -9.05
CA LEU A 43 -5.30 5.51 -9.09
C LEU A 43 -5.17 6.04 -10.52
N GLU A 44 -6.17 5.76 -11.35
CA GLU A 44 -6.17 6.07 -12.79
C GLU A 44 -5.80 7.53 -13.11
N GLU A 45 -6.30 8.49 -12.33
CA GLU A 45 -6.06 9.92 -12.55
C GLU A 45 -4.58 10.32 -12.37
N ARG A 46 -3.84 9.54 -11.57
CA ARG A 46 -2.43 9.78 -11.23
C ARG A 46 -1.48 8.79 -11.90
N ASP A 47 -2.02 7.77 -12.58
CA ASP A 47 -1.25 6.68 -13.19
C ASP A 47 -0.33 6.00 -12.15
N GLU A 48 -0.87 5.79 -10.94
CA GLU A 48 -0.17 5.22 -9.79
C GLU A 48 -0.89 3.97 -9.28
N VAL A 49 -0.13 3.04 -8.71
CA VAL A 49 -0.64 1.99 -7.84
C VAL A 49 -0.44 2.43 -6.40
N ARG A 50 -1.52 2.44 -5.62
CA ARG A 50 -1.52 2.66 -4.19
C ARG A 50 -1.59 1.34 -3.46
N MET A 51 -0.60 1.08 -2.62
CA MET A 51 -0.64 0.04 -1.60
C MET A 51 -1.07 0.66 -0.27
N LEU A 52 -1.95 -0.02 0.47
CA LEU A 52 -2.47 0.41 1.76
C LEU A 52 -2.29 -0.72 2.77
N ARG A 53 -1.93 -0.42 4.01
CA ARG A 53 -1.92 -1.40 5.09
C ARG A 53 -2.48 -0.78 6.36
N ASP A 54 -3.40 -1.50 6.99
CA ASP A 54 -3.86 -1.22 8.35
C ASP A 54 -2.78 -1.71 9.33
N LEU A 55 -2.30 -0.82 10.20
CA LEU A 55 -1.29 -1.12 11.21
C LEU A 55 -1.90 -1.61 12.54
N GLY A 56 -3.22 -1.73 12.59
CA GLY A 56 -3.98 -2.30 13.69
C GLY A 56 -4.42 -1.27 14.74
N GLU A 57 -5.02 -1.78 15.82
CA GLU A 57 -5.48 -0.95 16.91
C GLU A 57 -4.32 -0.34 17.71
N ILE A 58 -4.46 0.93 18.09
CA ILE A 58 -3.53 1.60 18.99
C ILE A 58 -3.80 1.15 20.42
N GLY A 59 -2.76 0.64 21.09
CA GLY A 59 -2.84 0.22 22.49
C GLY A 59 -3.36 1.32 23.43
N PRO A 60 -4.03 0.94 24.53
CA PRO A 60 -4.72 1.89 25.42
C PRO A 60 -3.78 2.86 26.15
N ASP A 61 -2.50 2.49 26.29
CA ASP A 61 -1.48 3.30 26.98
C ASP A 61 -0.82 4.33 26.06
N VAL A 62 -1.18 4.37 24.79
CA VAL A 62 -0.58 5.28 23.80
C VAL A 62 -1.39 6.57 23.71
N ASP A 63 -0.71 7.70 23.82
CA ASP A 63 -1.32 9.01 23.61
C ASP A 63 -1.71 9.19 22.13
N ARG A 64 -3.02 9.11 21.88
CA ARG A 64 -3.59 9.30 20.53
C ARG A 64 -3.32 10.68 19.95
N GLY A 65 -3.16 11.71 20.78
CA GLY A 65 -2.81 13.06 20.33
C GLY A 65 -1.40 13.10 19.75
N ALA A 66 -0.43 12.57 20.49
CA ALA A 66 0.94 12.41 20.03
C ALA A 66 1.03 11.52 18.77
N LEU A 67 0.15 10.52 18.67
CA LEU A 67 0.11 9.61 17.52
C LEU A 67 -0.46 10.24 16.25
N ILE A 68 -1.11 11.39 16.31
CA ILE A 68 -1.51 12.16 15.12
C ILE A 68 -0.36 13.02 14.61
N GLU A 69 0.45 13.58 15.53
CA GLU A 69 1.58 14.44 15.17
C GLU A 69 2.69 13.64 14.46
N LEU A 70 3.00 12.43 14.95
CA LEU A 70 4.07 11.59 14.39
C LEU A 70 3.90 11.24 12.89
N PRO A 71 2.74 10.76 12.40
CA PRO A 71 2.45 10.58 10.97
C PRO A 71 2.63 11.85 10.15
N LEU A 72 2.20 13.00 10.67
CA LEU A 72 2.29 14.27 9.96
C LEU A 72 3.74 14.71 9.81
N GLU A 73 4.54 14.59 10.87
CA GLU A 73 5.98 14.87 10.83
C GLU A 73 6.73 13.92 9.89
N ALA A 74 6.40 12.62 9.91
CA ALA A 74 6.96 11.64 8.99
C ALA A 74 6.64 12.00 7.53
N ASN A 75 5.39 12.39 7.25
CA ASN A 75 4.96 12.81 5.91
C ASN A 75 5.65 14.09 5.44
N LEU A 76 5.91 15.05 6.33
CA LEU A 76 6.67 16.27 6.02
C LEU A 76 8.10 15.98 5.55
N GLY A 77 8.71 14.92 6.09
CA GLY A 77 10.04 14.46 5.69
C GLY A 77 10.09 13.75 4.34
N ASN A 78 8.93 13.35 3.79
CA ASN A 78 8.86 12.57 2.55
C ASN A 78 9.05 13.45 1.33
N THR A 79 10.31 13.61 0.92
CA THR A 79 10.73 14.44 -0.22
C THR A 79 11.13 13.61 -1.44
N THR A 80 11.09 12.28 -1.34
CA THR A 80 11.55 11.34 -2.37
C THR A 80 10.38 10.46 -2.85
N PHE A 81 10.51 9.91 -4.06
CA PHE A 81 9.54 8.99 -4.65
C PHE A 81 9.33 7.73 -3.79
N CYS A 82 8.10 7.22 -3.81
CA CYS A 82 7.71 5.93 -3.23
C CYS A 82 7.92 5.81 -1.70
N LEU A 83 7.99 6.95 -0.99
CA LEU A 83 8.05 6.95 0.48
C LEU A 83 6.65 6.69 1.09
N PRO A 84 6.60 6.04 2.27
CA PRO A 84 5.34 5.72 2.94
C PRO A 84 4.63 6.99 3.40
N THR A 85 3.38 7.17 2.98
CA THR A 85 2.47 8.17 3.55
C THR A 85 1.67 7.57 4.68
N PHE A 86 1.72 8.19 5.86
CA PHE A 86 0.98 7.75 7.03
C PHE A 86 -0.33 8.54 7.17
N SER A 87 -1.40 7.86 7.54
CA SER A 87 -2.72 8.45 7.76
C SER A 87 -3.47 7.70 8.86
N MET A 88 -4.69 8.15 9.15
CA MET A 88 -5.57 7.52 10.13
C MET A 88 -6.88 7.11 9.48
N HIS A 89 -7.34 5.89 9.75
CA HIS A 89 -8.67 5.45 9.33
C HIS A 89 -9.73 6.29 10.04
N PRO A 90 -10.68 6.91 9.32
CA PRO A 90 -11.61 7.89 9.91
C PRO A 90 -12.59 7.26 10.90
N GLU A 91 -12.98 6.00 10.68
CA GLU A 91 -13.97 5.30 11.52
C GLU A 91 -13.33 4.56 12.70
N THR A 92 -12.31 3.74 12.45
CA THR A 92 -11.66 2.91 13.49
C THR A 92 -10.57 3.67 14.25
N GLY A 93 -10.02 4.73 13.68
CA GLY A 93 -8.85 5.42 14.24
C GLY A 93 -7.58 4.58 14.19
N HIS A 94 -7.51 3.55 13.34
CA HIS A 94 -6.29 2.79 13.12
C HIS A 94 -5.30 3.57 12.25
N PRO A 95 -3.99 3.55 12.56
CA PRO A 95 -2.98 4.06 11.67
C PRO A 95 -2.93 3.24 10.38
N ILE A 96 -2.84 3.94 9.26
CA ILE A 96 -2.71 3.37 7.92
C ILE A 96 -1.39 3.85 7.33
N VAL A 97 -0.64 2.93 6.72
CA VAL A 97 0.49 3.28 5.86
C VAL A 97 0.10 3.05 4.40
N ALA A 98 0.44 4.01 3.54
CA ALA A 98 0.18 3.96 2.12
C ALA A 98 1.46 4.18 1.31
N TYR A 99 1.69 3.39 0.28
CA TYR A 99 2.78 3.61 -0.68
C TYR A 99 2.16 3.95 -2.03
N HIS A 100 2.61 5.06 -2.61
CA HIS A 100 2.20 5.51 -3.93
C HIS A 100 3.35 5.24 -4.90
N VAL A 101 3.12 4.34 -5.85
CA VAL A 101 4.14 3.93 -6.81
C VAL A 101 3.66 4.24 -8.22
N PRO A 102 4.43 4.98 -9.03
CA PRO A 102 4.08 5.22 -10.43
C PRO A 102 3.95 3.90 -11.19
N LEU A 103 2.85 3.72 -11.94
CA LEU A 103 2.61 2.49 -12.69
C LEU A 103 3.71 2.22 -13.72
N GLY A 104 4.25 3.27 -14.34
CA GLY A 104 5.36 3.13 -15.30
C GLY A 104 6.62 2.49 -14.69
N GLY A 105 7.01 2.92 -13.48
CA GLY A 105 8.19 2.37 -12.81
C GLY A 105 8.02 0.91 -12.35
N LEU A 106 6.78 0.46 -12.17
CA LEU A 106 6.47 -0.94 -11.89
C LEU A 106 6.54 -1.80 -13.16
N LEU A 107 5.94 -1.33 -14.25
CA LEU A 107 5.92 -2.05 -15.53
C LEU A 107 7.30 -2.13 -16.19
N GLU A 108 8.16 -1.14 -15.93
CA GLU A 108 9.55 -1.14 -16.38
C GLU A 108 10.48 -1.97 -15.48
N GLU A 109 9.93 -2.66 -14.46
CA GLU A 109 10.64 -3.45 -13.44
C GLU A 109 11.71 -2.64 -12.67
N GLU A 110 11.63 -1.31 -12.68
CA GLU A 110 12.52 -0.45 -11.89
C GLU A 110 12.18 -0.53 -10.39
N ILE A 111 10.92 -0.88 -10.08
CA ILE A 111 10.39 -0.97 -8.72
C ILE A 111 9.69 -2.32 -8.56
N ASP A 112 10.25 -3.16 -7.69
CA ASP A 112 9.67 -4.45 -7.29
C ASP A 112 8.58 -4.24 -6.21
N LEU A 113 7.35 -4.71 -6.48
CA LEU A 113 6.23 -4.64 -5.54
C LEU A 113 6.42 -5.55 -4.32
N ALA A 114 6.95 -6.75 -4.51
CA ALA A 114 7.24 -7.67 -3.42
C ALA A 114 8.28 -7.09 -2.45
N PHE A 115 9.22 -6.30 -2.97
CA PHE A 115 10.15 -5.52 -2.14
C PHE A 115 9.43 -4.46 -1.28
N VAL A 116 8.42 -3.78 -1.82
CA VAL A 116 7.62 -2.81 -1.05
C VAL A 116 6.77 -3.54 0.00
N CYS A 117 6.23 -4.71 -0.31
CA CYS A 117 5.48 -5.54 0.64
C CYS A 117 6.35 -6.10 1.78
N SER A 118 7.62 -6.45 1.51
CA SER A 118 8.52 -7.10 2.49
C SER A 118 9.27 -6.15 3.43
N ARG A 119 9.33 -4.83 3.13
CA ARG A 119 10.04 -3.83 3.94
C ARG A 119 9.37 -3.42 5.27
N SER A 120 8.55 -4.30 5.84
CA SER A 120 7.74 -4.03 7.03
C SER A 120 8.26 -4.66 8.33
N THR A 121 9.52 -5.11 8.40
CA THR A 121 10.19 -5.53 9.65
C THR A 121 11.20 -4.50 10.13
#